data_AF-A0A2G6P1J5-F1
#
_entry.id   AF-A0A2G6P1J5-F1
#
_cell.length_a   1.000
_cell.length_b   1.000
_cell.length_c   1.000
_cell.angle_alpha   90.00
_cell.angle_beta   90.00
_cell.angle_gamma   90.00
#
_symmetry.space_group_name_H-M   'P 1'
#
loop_
_entity.id
_entity.type
_entity.pdbx_description
1 polymer ?
#
loop_
_entity_poly.entity_id
_entity_poly.type
_entity_poly.pdbx_seq_one_letter_code
_entity_poly.pdbx_strand_id
1 'polypeptide(L)'
;MADILGVHYENSISLSAYPAFLSVGNFRVSKNIDKLDKYSKNQKKFLDKKGVFLEHFKTPEKILEETKLESFKNWLTSDFISNTQEKIKSANRNKIKILLVETKSEVSQAITSYTDLKNKLDKNGKNVVDQLEAVLGSTKNSYKKELNKALSYFKRSFRKAAYKKIDKEIDNKQFKRMFEEETTIHINRLSEKLKKEYEKIQKDTQKEIDEIISKYNKYKKEILSDFEKIAEINSGFSLELDIDNNLDITGTLLSLGVAIAGVVIVMLSNPAGWVVLALSVLNLVITVGKAIWEFVDHSYRTARQKQKANQQIDKIVESIKEDVTDKLTKVDDILEKNIDDIKKSVKKDTKQIDNLIHTFKEVEYNFGKLISDFR
;
A
#
# COMPACT_ATOMS: atom_id res chain seq x y z
N MET A 1 -15.88 36.20 37.80
CA MET A 1 -16.89 35.13 37.61
C MET A 1 -16.76 34.49 36.24
N ALA A 2 -16.59 35.25 35.15
CA ALA A 2 -16.34 34.71 33.82
C ALA A 2 -15.13 33.75 33.78
N ASP A 3 -14.05 34.05 34.50
CA ASP A 3 -12.85 33.19 34.59
C ASP A 3 -13.09 31.84 35.29
N ILE A 4 -14.20 31.69 36.02
CA ILE A 4 -14.56 30.47 36.78
C ILE A 4 -15.73 29.73 36.09
N LEU A 5 -16.66 30.47 35.48
CA LEU A 5 -17.91 29.94 34.91
C LEU A 5 -17.86 29.76 33.39
N GLY A 6 -16.78 30.20 32.73
CA GLY A 6 -16.51 29.97 31.32
C GLY A 6 -17.33 30.83 30.34
N VAL A 7 -17.15 30.56 29.05
CA VAL A 7 -17.74 31.29 27.91
C VAL A 7 -19.27 31.17 27.79
N HIS A 8 -19.90 30.33 28.63
CA HIS A 8 -21.36 30.15 28.65
C HIS A 8 -22.05 31.03 29.70
N TYR A 9 -21.30 31.81 30.48
CA TYR A 9 -21.84 32.75 31.45
C TYR A 9 -22.01 34.14 30.85
N GLU A 10 -23.25 34.58 30.69
CA GLU A 10 -23.55 35.82 29.96
C GLU A 10 -23.80 37.02 30.88
N ASN A 11 -24.40 36.82 32.06
CA ASN A 11 -24.73 37.92 32.94
C ASN A 11 -24.91 37.51 34.42
N SER A 12 -24.84 38.49 35.33
CA SER A 12 -25.03 38.31 36.76
C SER A 12 -26.05 39.30 37.33
N ILE A 13 -26.95 38.82 38.20
CA ILE A 13 -27.83 39.69 38.99
C ILE A 13 -27.41 39.61 40.46
N SER A 14 -27.02 40.74 41.04
CA SER A 14 -26.68 40.85 42.47
C SER A 14 -27.87 41.39 43.26
N LEU A 15 -28.20 40.72 44.38
CA LEU A 15 -29.30 41.08 45.27
C LEU A 15 -28.96 40.79 46.74
N SER A 16 -29.64 41.47 47.66
CA SER A 16 -29.46 41.30 49.10
C SER A 16 -30.61 40.51 49.73
N ALA A 17 -30.53 39.17 49.65
CA ALA A 17 -31.63 38.28 50.03
C ALA A 17 -31.96 38.30 51.53
N TYR A 18 -30.95 38.39 52.39
CA TYR A 18 -31.13 38.26 53.84
C TYR A 18 -31.87 39.47 54.46
N PRO A 19 -31.51 40.74 54.15
CA PRO A 19 -32.29 41.89 54.56
C PRO A 19 -33.71 41.89 54.01
N ALA A 20 -33.92 41.45 52.75
CA ALA A 20 -35.25 41.34 52.17
C ALA A 20 -36.12 40.32 52.93
N PHE A 21 -35.58 39.12 53.19
CA PHE A 21 -36.23 38.05 53.94
C PHE A 21 -36.65 38.48 55.36
N LEU A 22 -35.77 39.17 56.09
CA LEU A 22 -36.09 39.68 57.43
C LEU A 22 -37.14 40.81 57.40
N SER A 23 -37.24 41.56 56.30
CA SER A 23 -38.16 42.71 56.18
C SER A 23 -39.63 42.31 56.01
N VAL A 24 -39.91 41.23 55.26
CA VAL A 24 -41.29 40.78 54.95
C VAL A 24 -41.70 39.47 55.61
N GLY A 25 -40.75 38.70 56.16
CA GLY A 25 -41.10 37.40 56.73
C GLY A 25 -42.03 37.54 57.94
N ASN A 26 -43.02 36.66 58.03
CA ASN A 26 -43.94 36.60 59.15
C ASN A 26 -43.44 35.56 60.17
N PHE A 27 -42.50 35.97 61.01
CA PHE A 27 -41.89 35.10 62.00
C PHE A 27 -42.66 35.19 63.33
N ARG A 28 -42.64 34.12 64.13
CA ARG A 28 -43.42 34.06 65.37
C ARG A 28 -42.99 35.17 66.34
N VAL A 29 -43.90 36.08 66.67
CA VAL A 29 -43.65 37.15 67.64
C VAL A 29 -44.00 36.67 69.04
N SER A 30 -43.00 36.23 69.81
CA SER A 30 -43.10 36.00 71.26
C SER A 30 -42.56 37.21 72.02
N LYS A 31 -43.23 37.60 73.12
CA LYS A 31 -42.75 38.65 74.03
C LYS A 31 -41.48 38.24 74.78
N ASN A 32 -41.18 36.94 74.88
CA ASN A 32 -39.97 36.42 75.51
C ASN A 32 -38.92 36.06 74.45
N ILE A 33 -37.84 36.85 74.39
CA ILE A 33 -36.82 36.77 73.33
C ILE A 33 -36.03 35.46 73.36
N ASP A 34 -35.91 34.84 74.54
CA ASP A 34 -35.14 33.61 74.73
C ASP A 34 -35.88 32.39 74.16
N LYS A 35 -37.20 32.49 74.01
CA LYS A 35 -38.08 31.47 73.41
C LYS A 35 -38.31 31.63 71.90
N LEU A 36 -37.64 32.60 71.26
CA LEU A 36 -37.70 32.81 69.81
C LEU A 36 -36.72 31.91 69.05
N ASP A 37 -37.11 31.46 67.85
CA ASP A 37 -36.18 30.85 66.91
C ASP A 37 -35.15 31.89 66.38
N LYS A 38 -34.07 31.40 65.75
CA LYS A 38 -32.97 32.24 65.24
C LYS A 38 -33.43 33.32 64.27
N TYR A 39 -34.39 33.03 63.40
CA TYR A 39 -34.88 33.98 62.40
C TYR A 39 -35.79 35.02 63.03
N SER A 40 -36.63 34.63 63.99
CA SER A 40 -37.41 35.55 64.81
C SER A 40 -36.51 36.48 65.64
N LYS A 41 -35.39 35.97 66.19
CA LYS A 41 -34.37 36.79 66.89
C LYS A 41 -33.68 37.78 65.94
N ASN A 42 -33.29 37.33 64.75
CA ASN A 42 -32.59 38.16 63.78
C ASN A 42 -33.53 39.17 63.12
N GLN A 43 -34.77 38.79 62.85
CA GLN A 43 -35.81 39.71 62.43
C GLN A 43 -36.05 40.72 63.54
N LYS A 44 -36.22 40.31 64.81
CA LYS A 44 -36.40 41.26 65.91
C LYS A 44 -35.22 42.23 66.03
N LYS A 45 -33.97 41.77 65.95
CA LYS A 45 -32.79 42.66 65.93
C LYS A 45 -32.78 43.62 64.73
N PHE A 46 -33.19 43.13 63.56
CA PHE A 46 -33.32 43.92 62.34
C PHE A 46 -34.49 44.93 62.44
N LEU A 47 -35.60 44.52 63.07
CA LEU A 47 -36.81 45.31 63.33
C LEU A 47 -36.63 46.31 64.50
N ASP A 48 -35.79 46.02 65.48
CA ASP A 48 -35.45 46.94 66.58
C ASP A 48 -34.49 48.02 66.04
N LYS A 49 -33.60 47.65 65.12
CA LYS A 49 -32.85 48.61 64.27
C LYS A 49 -33.74 49.30 63.23
N LYS A 50 -34.98 48.86 63.01
CA LYS A 50 -35.95 49.49 62.08
C LYS A 50 -36.32 50.89 62.48
N GLY A 51 -36.17 51.31 63.75
CA GLY A 51 -36.26 52.73 64.10
C GLY A 51 -35.24 53.56 63.31
N VAL A 52 -33.98 53.09 63.27
CA VAL A 52 -32.86 53.72 62.53
C VAL A 52 -32.98 53.51 61.01
N PHE A 53 -33.45 52.33 60.57
CA PHE A 53 -33.69 52.08 59.14
C PHE A 53 -34.96 52.78 58.62
N LEU A 54 -36.01 53.02 59.40
CA LEU A 54 -37.20 53.77 58.96
C LEU A 54 -36.94 55.27 58.94
N GLU A 55 -36.03 55.79 59.77
CA GLU A 55 -35.55 57.18 59.61
C GLU A 55 -34.88 57.38 58.22
N HIS A 56 -34.14 56.39 57.72
CA HIS A 56 -33.46 56.47 56.42
C HIS A 56 -34.33 55.99 55.22
N PHE A 57 -35.06 54.89 55.40
CA PHE A 57 -35.80 54.19 54.33
C PHE A 57 -37.32 54.33 54.43
N LYS A 58 -37.86 54.90 55.50
CA LYS A 58 -39.28 55.29 55.67
C LYS A 58 -40.31 54.16 55.69
N THR A 59 -40.16 53.07 54.93
CA THR A 59 -41.09 51.93 54.92
C THR A 59 -40.38 50.58 54.62
N PRO A 60 -40.95 49.43 55.03
CA PRO A 60 -40.45 48.10 54.65
C PRO A 60 -40.34 47.87 53.14
N GLU A 61 -41.23 48.49 52.36
CA GLU A 61 -41.27 48.38 50.90
C GLU A 61 -40.02 49.01 50.27
N LYS A 62 -39.53 50.13 50.83
CA LYS A 62 -38.27 50.74 50.37
C LYS A 62 -37.04 49.88 50.68
N ILE A 63 -37.06 49.12 51.80
CA ILE A 63 -35.99 48.17 52.10
C ILE A 63 -35.97 47.04 51.06
N LEU A 64 -37.14 46.54 50.63
CA LEU A 64 -37.23 45.56 49.56
C LEU A 64 -36.76 46.10 48.21
N GLU A 65 -37.10 47.36 47.89
CA GLU A 65 -36.62 48.03 46.68
C GLU A 65 -35.09 48.08 46.61
N GLU A 66 -34.45 48.52 47.70
CA GLU A 66 -32.99 48.62 47.82
C GLU A 66 -32.28 47.25 47.78
N THR A 67 -32.99 46.17 48.15
CA THR A 67 -32.44 44.81 48.05
C THR A 67 -32.41 44.27 46.62
N LYS A 68 -33.06 44.96 45.67
CA LYS A 68 -33.27 44.55 44.27
C LYS A 68 -34.06 43.24 44.11
N LEU A 69 -34.69 42.75 45.19
CA LEU A 69 -35.46 41.51 45.14
C LEU A 69 -36.69 41.64 44.24
N GLU A 70 -37.36 42.79 44.26
CA GLU A 70 -38.51 43.04 43.37
C GLU A 70 -38.08 43.11 41.91
N SER A 71 -36.94 43.74 41.61
CA SER A 71 -36.35 43.74 40.26
C SER A 71 -35.98 42.33 39.80
N PHE A 72 -35.40 41.52 40.68
CA PHE A 72 -35.08 40.12 40.38
C PHE A 72 -36.32 39.27 40.17
N LYS A 73 -37.36 39.42 41.01
CA LYS A 73 -38.66 38.78 40.84
C LYS A 73 -39.26 39.14 39.49
N ASN A 74 -39.31 40.44 39.15
CA ASN A 74 -39.84 40.90 37.87
C ASN A 74 -39.06 40.31 36.70
N TRP A 75 -37.72 40.33 36.75
CA TRP A 75 -36.89 39.68 35.75
C TRP A 75 -37.21 38.18 35.62
N LEU A 76 -37.33 37.45 36.75
CA LEU A 76 -37.63 36.02 36.76
C LEU A 76 -39.02 35.72 36.15
N THR A 77 -40.01 36.57 36.41
CA THR A 77 -41.39 36.38 35.94
C THR A 77 -41.70 37.09 34.62
N SER A 78 -40.76 37.82 34.01
CA SER A 78 -40.93 38.47 32.71
C SER A 78 -39.77 38.15 31.79
N ASP A 79 -38.65 38.87 31.90
CA ASP A 79 -37.49 38.78 31.03
C ASP A 79 -36.91 37.36 30.89
N PHE A 80 -36.83 36.62 32.00
CA PHE A 80 -36.30 35.26 32.01
C PHE A 80 -37.20 34.29 31.24
N ILE A 81 -38.50 34.28 31.54
CA ILE A 81 -39.49 33.41 30.89
C ILE A 81 -39.94 33.88 29.51
N SER A 82 -39.67 35.16 29.17
CA SER A 82 -39.92 35.69 27.83
C SER A 82 -39.02 35.02 26.79
N ASN A 83 -39.55 34.85 25.58
CA ASN A 83 -38.83 34.29 24.43
C ASN A 83 -38.17 32.92 24.70
N THR A 84 -38.70 32.14 25.68
CA THR A 84 -38.13 30.85 26.09
C THR A 84 -37.96 29.89 24.91
N GLN A 85 -38.95 29.84 23.99
CA GLN A 85 -38.85 29.01 22.78
C GLN A 85 -37.67 29.42 21.89
N GLU A 86 -37.45 30.71 21.67
CA GLU A 86 -36.32 31.19 20.86
C GLU A 86 -34.98 30.97 21.55
N LYS A 87 -34.90 31.16 22.88
CA LYS A 87 -33.71 30.82 23.67
C LYS A 87 -33.37 29.33 23.56
N ILE A 88 -34.37 28.45 23.66
CA ILE A 88 -34.21 26.99 23.48
C ILE A 88 -33.76 26.65 22.06
N LYS A 89 -34.39 27.24 21.02
CA LYS A 89 -33.98 27.02 19.62
C LYS A 89 -32.55 27.46 19.37
N SER A 90 -32.16 28.63 19.87
CA SER A 90 -30.80 29.15 19.75
C SER A 90 -29.77 28.25 20.44
N ALA A 91 -30.06 27.84 21.68
CA ALA A 91 -29.21 26.91 22.41
C ALA A 91 -29.07 25.56 21.68
N ASN A 92 -30.17 25.00 21.15
CA ASN A 92 -30.15 23.76 20.38
C ASN A 92 -29.38 23.90 19.06
N ARG A 93 -29.55 25.01 18.33
CA ARG A 93 -28.76 25.33 17.13
C ARG A 93 -27.27 25.37 17.45
N ASN A 94 -26.88 26.00 18.56
CA ASN A 94 -25.49 26.05 18.97
C ASN A 94 -24.93 24.67 19.33
N LYS A 95 -25.70 23.84 20.04
CA LYS A 95 -25.33 22.43 20.32
C LYS A 95 -25.11 21.62 19.04
N ILE A 96 -26.02 21.74 18.07
CA ILE A 96 -25.90 21.06 16.77
C ILE A 96 -24.65 21.56 16.03
N LYS A 97 -24.42 22.88 16.01
CA LYS A 97 -23.23 23.46 15.36
C LYS A 97 -21.92 22.95 15.96
N ILE A 98 -21.82 22.89 17.30
CA ILE A 98 -20.63 22.35 17.98
C ILE A 98 -20.40 20.90 17.56
N LEU A 99 -21.45 20.07 17.62
CA LEU A 99 -21.37 18.67 17.21
C LEU A 99 -20.94 18.52 15.74
N LEU A 100 -21.49 19.33 14.82
CA LEU A 100 -21.09 19.31 13.41
C LEU A 100 -19.62 19.69 13.19
N VAL A 101 -19.11 20.67 13.96
CA VAL A 101 -17.70 21.08 13.90
C VAL A 101 -16.79 19.96 14.41
N GLU A 102 -17.15 19.32 15.52
CA GLU A 102 -16.43 18.18 16.09
C GLU A 102 -16.41 17.00 15.10
N THR A 103 -17.57 16.59 14.58
CA THR A 103 -17.66 15.51 13.58
C THR A 103 -16.89 15.84 12.30
N LYS A 104 -16.93 17.08 11.81
CA LYS A 104 -16.12 17.49 10.64
C LYS A 104 -14.62 17.33 10.94
N SER A 105 -14.18 17.69 12.14
CA SER A 105 -12.80 17.52 12.57
C SER A 105 -12.40 16.04 12.60
N GLU A 106 -13.25 15.16 13.13
CA GLU A 106 -13.03 13.70 13.12
C GLU A 106 -12.91 13.15 11.69
N VAL A 107 -13.80 13.57 10.78
CA VAL A 107 -13.72 13.18 9.35
C VAL A 107 -12.41 13.65 8.72
N SER A 108 -11.94 14.87 9.05
CA SER A 108 -10.66 15.40 8.57
C SER A 108 -9.46 14.57 9.03
N GLN A 109 -9.49 14.11 10.29
CA GLN A 109 -8.47 13.22 10.85
C GLN A 109 -8.49 11.84 10.19
N ALA A 110 -9.68 11.30 9.90
CA ALA A 110 -9.83 10.07 9.14
C ALA A 110 -9.23 10.19 7.74
N ILE A 111 -9.55 11.27 6.99
CA ILE A 111 -8.97 11.55 5.67
C ILE A 111 -7.43 11.55 5.72
N THR A 112 -6.86 12.21 6.73
CA THR A 112 -5.41 12.29 6.92
C THR A 112 -4.82 10.89 7.14
N SER A 113 -5.43 10.10 8.04
CA SER A 113 -4.98 8.74 8.37
C SER A 113 -5.06 7.80 7.16
N TYR A 114 -6.13 7.85 6.38
CA TYR A 114 -6.27 7.08 5.14
C TYR A 114 -5.28 7.51 4.06
N THR A 115 -4.99 8.81 3.97
CA THR A 115 -3.99 9.34 3.02
C THR A 115 -2.59 8.82 3.38
N ASP A 116 -2.24 8.80 4.67
CA ASP A 116 -0.97 8.25 5.14
C ASP A 116 -0.87 6.74 4.91
N LEU A 117 -1.95 6.00 5.19
CA LEU A 117 -2.04 4.57 4.88
C LEU A 117 -1.79 4.32 3.40
N LYS A 118 -2.48 5.06 2.53
CA LYS A 118 -2.32 4.96 1.08
C LYS A 118 -0.87 5.21 0.67
N ASN A 119 -0.27 6.30 1.15
CA ASN A 119 1.11 6.67 0.79
C ASN A 119 2.11 5.56 1.18
N LYS A 120 1.92 4.92 2.34
CA LYS A 120 2.74 3.78 2.78
C LYS A 120 2.58 2.58 1.86
N LEU A 121 1.34 2.23 1.52
CA LEU A 121 1.05 1.11 0.61
C LEU A 121 1.53 1.37 -0.83
N ASP A 122 1.34 2.58 -1.36
CA ASP A 122 1.83 2.97 -2.69
C ASP A 122 3.37 2.91 -2.74
N LYS A 123 4.06 3.39 -1.70
CA LYS A 123 5.52 3.31 -1.60
C LYS A 123 6.00 1.86 -1.56
N ASN A 124 5.35 1.02 -0.76
CA ASN A 124 5.66 -0.41 -0.71
C ASN A 124 5.41 -1.09 -2.07
N GLY A 125 4.25 -0.81 -2.67
CA GLY A 125 3.87 -1.35 -3.96
C GLY A 125 4.87 -0.96 -5.05
N LYS A 126 5.27 0.31 -5.11
CA LYS A 126 6.30 0.77 -6.05
C LYS A 126 7.63 0.04 -5.86
N ASN A 127 8.10 -0.12 -4.63
CA ASN A 127 9.33 -0.87 -4.35
C ASN A 127 9.25 -2.32 -4.85
N VAL A 128 8.11 -2.99 -4.66
CA VAL A 128 7.89 -4.34 -5.19
C VAL A 128 7.90 -4.36 -6.71
N VAL A 129 7.25 -3.39 -7.37
CA VAL A 129 7.29 -3.26 -8.83
C VAL A 129 8.72 -3.12 -9.34
N ASP A 130 9.50 -2.22 -8.74
CA ASP A 130 10.90 -1.98 -9.12
C ASP A 130 11.77 -3.24 -8.91
N GLN A 131 11.55 -3.98 -7.82
CA GLN A 131 12.24 -5.25 -7.56
C GLN A 131 11.87 -6.34 -8.57
N LEU A 132 10.60 -6.49 -8.92
CA LEU A 132 10.16 -7.46 -9.93
C LEU A 132 10.74 -7.14 -11.31
N GLU A 133 10.81 -5.87 -11.70
CA GLU A 133 11.45 -5.45 -12.95
C GLU A 133 12.96 -5.74 -12.95
N ALA A 134 13.63 -5.57 -11.81
CA ALA A 134 15.03 -5.95 -11.66
C ALA A 134 15.24 -7.46 -11.80
N VAL A 135 14.38 -8.28 -11.18
CA VAL A 135 14.40 -9.75 -11.34
C VAL A 135 14.18 -10.12 -12.79
N LEU A 136 13.19 -9.54 -13.47
CA LEU A 136 12.94 -9.76 -14.90
C LEU A 136 14.21 -9.50 -15.73
N GLY A 137 14.80 -8.31 -15.58
CA GLY A 137 16.01 -7.94 -16.32
C GLY A 137 17.19 -8.90 -16.03
N SER A 138 17.38 -9.28 -14.77
CA SER A 138 18.41 -10.22 -14.34
C SER A 138 18.21 -11.62 -14.94
N THR A 139 16.98 -12.13 -14.93
CA THR A 139 16.62 -13.42 -15.50
C THR A 139 16.88 -13.47 -17.00
N LYS A 140 16.43 -12.45 -17.75
CA LYS A 140 16.68 -12.34 -19.21
C LYS A 140 18.18 -12.34 -19.52
N ASN A 141 18.95 -11.57 -18.75
CA ASN A 141 20.40 -11.51 -18.91
C ASN A 141 21.07 -12.84 -18.57
N SER A 142 20.58 -13.56 -17.56
CA SER A 142 21.11 -14.86 -17.15
C SER A 142 20.94 -15.92 -18.24
N TYR A 143 19.76 -16.01 -18.88
CA TYR A 143 19.53 -16.91 -20.00
C TYR A 143 20.48 -16.63 -21.19
N LYS A 144 20.63 -15.36 -21.57
CA LYS A 144 21.53 -14.93 -22.65
C LYS A 144 23.00 -15.21 -22.32
N LYS A 145 23.41 -14.95 -21.08
CA LYS A 145 24.77 -15.19 -20.60
C LYS A 145 25.13 -16.66 -20.65
N GLU A 146 24.26 -17.54 -20.13
CA GLU A 146 24.53 -18.98 -20.14
C GLU A 146 24.49 -19.56 -21.57
N LEU A 147 23.62 -19.05 -22.45
CA LEU A 147 23.67 -19.39 -23.89
C LEU A 147 25.04 -19.08 -24.49
N ASN A 148 25.49 -17.83 -24.38
CA ASN A 148 26.76 -17.39 -24.97
C ASN A 148 27.95 -18.17 -24.41
N LYS A 149 27.94 -18.47 -23.12
CA LYS A 149 28.97 -19.27 -22.45
C LYS A 149 28.96 -20.72 -22.93
N ALA A 150 27.79 -21.33 -23.07
CA ALA A 150 27.64 -22.70 -23.56
C ALA A 150 28.06 -22.81 -25.04
N LEU A 151 27.66 -21.86 -25.89
CA LEU A 151 28.08 -21.79 -27.30
C LEU A 151 29.59 -21.56 -27.46
N SER A 152 30.17 -20.70 -26.61
CA SER A 152 31.63 -20.48 -26.62
C SER A 152 32.39 -21.76 -26.24
N TYR A 153 31.88 -22.53 -25.29
CA TYR A 153 32.44 -23.84 -24.94
C TYR A 153 32.29 -24.84 -26.08
N PHE A 154 31.08 -24.96 -26.65
CA PHE A 154 30.76 -25.78 -27.81
C PHE A 154 31.74 -25.52 -28.97
N LYS A 155 31.92 -24.25 -29.35
CA LYS A 155 32.80 -23.83 -30.45
C LYS A 155 34.24 -24.29 -30.24
N ARG A 156 34.78 -24.04 -29.04
CA ARG A 156 36.16 -24.40 -28.70
C ARG A 156 36.36 -25.92 -28.63
N SER A 157 35.45 -26.64 -27.97
CA SER A 157 35.59 -28.10 -27.82
C SER A 157 35.43 -28.83 -29.15
N PHE A 158 34.51 -28.37 -30.01
CA PHE A 158 34.30 -28.95 -31.34
C PHE A 158 35.54 -28.72 -32.20
N ARG A 159 36.06 -27.49 -32.30
CA ARG A 159 37.31 -27.22 -33.05
C ARG A 159 38.47 -28.09 -32.58
N LYS A 160 38.65 -28.23 -31.26
CA LYS A 160 39.69 -29.09 -30.67
C LYS A 160 39.53 -30.55 -31.07
N ALA A 161 38.30 -31.08 -31.01
CA ALA A 161 38.02 -32.46 -31.40
C ALA A 161 38.24 -32.69 -32.90
N ALA A 162 37.76 -31.76 -33.74
CA ALA A 162 37.94 -31.80 -35.18
C ALA A 162 39.42 -31.78 -35.55
N TYR A 163 40.22 -30.85 -34.98
CA TYR A 163 41.64 -30.74 -35.26
C TYR A 163 42.40 -32.02 -34.88
N LYS A 164 42.11 -32.60 -33.71
CA LYS A 164 42.74 -33.87 -33.27
C LYS A 164 42.53 -35.01 -34.27
N LYS A 165 41.40 -35.05 -34.98
CA LYS A 165 41.15 -36.05 -36.03
C LYS A 165 41.77 -35.63 -37.37
N ILE A 166 41.68 -34.36 -37.74
CA ILE A 166 42.27 -33.81 -38.98
C ILE A 166 43.80 -33.95 -39.00
N ASP A 167 44.47 -33.76 -37.87
CA ASP A 167 45.93 -33.90 -37.71
C ASP A 167 46.44 -35.33 -37.93
N LYS A 168 45.53 -36.31 -38.03
CA LYS A 168 45.84 -37.69 -38.47
C LYS A 168 45.74 -37.87 -39.98
N GLU A 169 45.73 -36.78 -40.73
CA GLU A 169 45.69 -36.72 -42.20
C GLU A 169 44.52 -37.45 -42.87
N ILE A 170 43.36 -37.44 -42.21
CA ILE A 170 42.17 -38.16 -42.68
C ILE A 170 41.74 -37.74 -44.09
N ASP A 171 41.22 -38.70 -44.85
CA ASP A 171 40.65 -38.43 -46.16
C ASP A 171 39.34 -37.64 -46.06
N ASN A 172 38.79 -37.22 -47.20
CA ASN A 172 37.59 -36.38 -47.23
C ASN A 172 36.33 -37.10 -46.76
N LYS A 173 36.24 -38.42 -46.97
CA LYS A 173 35.10 -39.25 -46.54
C LYS A 173 35.14 -39.44 -45.02
N GLN A 174 36.33 -39.68 -44.48
CA GLN A 174 36.61 -39.74 -43.05
C GLN A 174 36.36 -38.38 -42.38
N PHE A 175 36.76 -37.27 -43.02
CA PHE A 175 36.47 -35.91 -42.52
C PHE A 175 34.98 -35.62 -42.45
N LYS A 176 34.21 -35.97 -43.50
CA LYS A 176 32.75 -35.80 -43.49
C LYS A 176 32.09 -36.56 -42.34
N ARG A 177 32.40 -37.86 -42.20
CA ARG A 177 31.88 -38.71 -41.11
C ARG A 177 32.26 -38.16 -39.74
N MET A 178 33.53 -37.77 -39.57
CA MET A 178 34.00 -37.14 -38.34
C MET A 178 33.20 -35.89 -38.00
N PHE A 179 32.95 -35.02 -38.98
CA PHE A 179 32.24 -33.76 -38.74
C PHE A 179 30.77 -34.02 -38.37
N GLU A 180 30.11 -34.98 -39.01
CA GLU A 180 28.74 -35.44 -38.68
C GLU A 180 28.66 -35.99 -37.24
N GLU A 181 29.59 -36.88 -36.87
CA GLU A 181 29.70 -37.46 -35.53
C GLU A 181 29.94 -36.37 -34.46
N GLU A 182 30.94 -35.51 -34.66
CA GLU A 182 31.29 -34.48 -33.70
C GLU A 182 30.19 -33.43 -33.56
N THR A 183 29.47 -33.11 -34.64
CA THR A 183 28.31 -32.20 -34.58
C THR A 183 27.23 -32.77 -33.65
N THR A 184 26.86 -34.04 -33.84
CA THR A 184 25.85 -34.72 -33.03
C THR A 184 26.24 -34.75 -31.55
N ILE A 185 27.49 -35.16 -31.27
CA ILE A 185 28.01 -35.23 -29.90
C ILE A 185 27.96 -33.85 -29.21
N HIS A 186 28.37 -32.81 -29.93
CA HIS A 186 28.45 -31.47 -29.36
C HIS A 186 27.07 -30.82 -29.17
N ILE A 187 26.11 -31.07 -30.08
CA ILE A 187 24.73 -30.61 -29.92
C ILE A 187 24.09 -31.25 -28.69
N ASN A 188 24.26 -32.56 -28.50
CA ASN A 188 23.68 -33.25 -27.35
C ASN A 188 24.21 -32.68 -26.02
N ARG A 189 25.54 -32.49 -25.94
CA ARG A 189 26.18 -31.88 -24.77
C ARG A 189 25.74 -30.43 -24.53
N LEU A 190 25.57 -29.65 -25.60
CA LEU A 190 25.06 -28.29 -25.50
C LEU A 190 23.63 -28.30 -24.94
N SER A 191 22.78 -29.19 -25.45
CA SER A 191 21.39 -29.32 -25.01
C SER A 191 21.29 -29.68 -23.53
N GLU A 192 22.03 -30.69 -23.09
CA GLU A 192 22.06 -31.10 -21.67
C GLU A 192 22.53 -29.97 -20.76
N LYS A 193 23.58 -29.26 -21.19
CA LYS A 193 24.12 -28.13 -20.41
C LYS A 193 23.11 -26.99 -20.30
N LEU A 194 22.52 -26.57 -21.43
CA LEU A 194 21.52 -25.50 -21.41
C LEU A 194 20.32 -25.90 -20.56
N LYS A 195 19.88 -27.16 -20.61
CA LYS A 195 18.73 -27.65 -19.85
C LYS A 195 18.96 -27.44 -18.36
N LYS A 196 20.10 -27.94 -17.87
CA LYS A 196 20.45 -27.84 -16.46
C LYS A 196 20.58 -26.39 -15.99
N GLU A 197 21.26 -25.54 -16.76
CA GLU A 197 21.46 -24.14 -16.38
C GLU A 197 20.14 -23.35 -16.43
N TYR A 198 19.28 -23.62 -17.42
CA TYR A 198 17.99 -22.94 -17.58
C TYR A 198 16.98 -23.35 -16.53
N GLU A 199 16.91 -24.65 -16.17
CA GLU A 199 16.11 -25.12 -15.03
C GLU A 199 16.55 -24.46 -13.71
N LYS A 200 17.85 -24.20 -13.55
CA LYS A 200 18.37 -23.48 -12.38
C LYS A 200 17.93 -22.01 -12.39
N ILE A 201 18.13 -21.30 -13.50
CA ILE A 201 17.70 -19.90 -13.65
C ILE A 201 16.20 -19.75 -13.36
N GLN A 202 15.39 -20.68 -13.86
CA GLN A 202 13.95 -20.71 -13.59
C GLN A 202 13.65 -20.82 -12.09
N LYS A 203 14.25 -21.80 -11.39
CA LYS A 203 14.03 -22.00 -9.95
C LYS A 203 14.48 -20.80 -9.13
N ASP A 204 15.64 -20.24 -9.46
CA ASP A 204 16.18 -19.04 -8.80
C ASP A 204 15.22 -17.85 -9.00
N THR A 205 14.71 -17.65 -10.22
CA THR A 205 13.73 -16.60 -10.54
C THR A 205 12.43 -16.76 -9.76
N GLN A 206 11.87 -17.97 -9.70
CA GLN A 206 10.64 -18.25 -8.94
C GLN A 206 10.83 -17.93 -7.46
N LYS A 207 11.94 -18.39 -6.87
CA LYS A 207 12.27 -18.14 -5.48
C LYS A 207 12.42 -16.65 -5.17
N GLU A 208 13.08 -15.88 -6.04
CA GLU A 208 13.22 -14.43 -5.85
C GLU A 208 11.85 -13.72 -5.89
N ILE A 209 10.97 -14.10 -6.81
CA ILE A 209 9.60 -13.56 -6.88
C ILE A 209 8.81 -13.92 -5.60
N ASP A 210 8.91 -15.16 -5.13
CA ASP A 210 8.26 -15.62 -3.89
C ASP A 210 8.68 -14.80 -2.69
N GLU A 211 9.98 -14.55 -2.55
CA GLU A 211 10.54 -13.78 -1.45
C GLU A 211 10.10 -12.31 -1.49
N ILE A 212 10.08 -11.69 -2.68
CA ILE A 212 9.60 -10.31 -2.87
C ILE A 212 8.14 -10.20 -2.42
N ILE A 213 7.28 -11.11 -2.87
CA ILE A 213 5.85 -11.05 -2.60
C ILE A 213 5.51 -11.47 -1.15
N SER A 214 6.26 -12.40 -0.58
CA SER A 214 6.16 -12.72 0.85
C SER A 214 6.49 -11.51 1.73
N LYS A 215 7.53 -10.75 1.37
CA LYS A 215 7.90 -9.50 2.06
C LYS A 215 6.83 -8.42 1.86
N TYR A 216 6.27 -8.30 0.65
CA TYR A 216 5.15 -7.39 0.37
C TYR A 216 3.96 -7.66 1.29
N ASN A 217 3.50 -8.92 1.35
CA ASN A 217 2.36 -9.33 2.17
C ASN A 217 2.61 -9.08 3.66
N LYS A 218 3.83 -9.40 4.13
CA LYS A 218 4.21 -9.13 5.53
C LYS A 218 4.14 -7.64 5.86
N TYR A 219 4.75 -6.79 5.03
CA TYR A 219 4.77 -5.35 5.30
C TYR A 219 3.40 -4.70 5.12
N LYS A 220 2.59 -5.17 4.16
CA LYS A 220 1.18 -4.77 4.02
C LYS A 220 0.40 -5.07 5.29
N LYS A 221 0.53 -6.29 5.83
CA LYS A 221 -0.11 -6.69 7.09
C LYS A 221 0.33 -5.83 8.28
N GLU A 222 1.61 -5.49 8.37
CA GLU A 222 2.14 -4.59 9.41
C GLU A 222 1.54 -3.18 9.27
N ILE A 223 1.51 -2.62 8.06
CA ILE A 223 0.90 -1.32 7.77
C ILE A 223 -0.59 -1.28 8.16
N LEU A 224 -1.35 -2.31 7.79
CA LEU A 224 -2.79 -2.39 8.10
C LEU A 224 -3.02 -2.53 9.61
N SER A 225 -2.24 -3.35 10.31
CA SER A 225 -2.35 -3.49 11.77
C SER A 225 -2.00 -2.19 12.51
N ASP A 226 -0.99 -1.45 12.05
CA ASP A 226 -0.66 -0.16 12.63
C ASP A 226 -1.77 0.87 12.39
N PHE A 227 -2.40 0.83 11.22
CA PHE A 227 -3.54 1.67 10.90
C PHE A 227 -4.75 1.37 11.79
N GLU A 228 -5.13 0.09 11.96
CA GLU A 228 -6.23 -0.32 12.83
C GLU A 228 -6.06 0.19 14.27
N LYS A 229 -4.85 0.04 14.83
CA LYS A 229 -4.53 0.56 16.18
C LYS A 229 -4.67 2.07 16.28
N ILE A 230 -4.20 2.81 15.27
CA ILE A 230 -4.29 4.27 15.24
C ILE A 230 -5.74 4.73 15.07
N ALA A 231 -6.51 4.05 14.21
CA ALA A 231 -7.91 4.36 13.97
C ALA A 231 -8.76 4.16 15.24
N GLU A 232 -8.53 3.07 15.97
CA GLU A 232 -9.19 2.76 17.25
C GLU A 232 -8.91 3.83 18.31
N ILE A 233 -7.68 4.35 18.39
CA ILE A 233 -7.29 5.37 19.37
C ILE A 233 -7.87 6.76 19.03
N ASN A 234 -7.89 7.14 17.75
CA ASN A 234 -8.11 8.54 17.37
C ASN A 234 -9.54 8.90 16.96
N SER A 235 -10.34 7.93 16.48
CA SER A 235 -11.56 8.28 15.75
C SER A 235 -12.85 7.69 16.30
N GLY A 236 -12.81 6.68 17.19
CA GLY A 236 -14.01 6.02 17.70
C GLY A 236 -14.87 5.32 16.62
N PHE A 237 -14.44 5.32 15.35
CA PHE A 237 -15.09 4.65 14.23
C PHE A 237 -14.29 3.41 13.82
N SER A 238 -14.94 2.25 13.80
CA SER A 238 -14.40 1.04 13.16
C SER A 238 -14.88 0.99 11.72
N LEU A 239 -14.01 1.33 10.77
CA LEU A 239 -14.27 1.09 9.36
C LEU A 239 -13.60 -0.22 8.98
N GLU A 240 -14.41 -1.24 8.75
CA GLU A 240 -13.94 -2.51 8.20
C GLU A 240 -13.38 -2.27 6.79
N LEU A 241 -12.06 -2.28 6.69
CA LEU A 241 -11.37 -2.33 5.41
C LEU A 241 -11.34 -3.78 4.95
N ASP A 242 -12.17 -4.13 3.96
CA ASP A 242 -12.08 -5.42 3.25
C ASP A 242 -10.93 -5.39 2.24
N ILE A 243 -9.71 -5.26 2.77
CA ILE A 243 -8.46 -5.34 2.01
C ILE A 243 -7.89 -6.73 2.26
N ASP A 244 -7.89 -7.57 1.23
CA ASP A 244 -7.28 -8.90 1.27
C ASP A 244 -5.84 -8.80 1.80
N ASN A 245 -5.56 -9.42 2.95
CA ASN A 245 -4.26 -9.29 3.61
C ASN A 245 -3.10 -9.88 2.80
N ASN A 246 -3.39 -10.80 1.86
CA ASN A 246 -2.39 -11.50 1.08
C ASN A 246 -2.66 -11.38 -0.42
N LEU A 247 -1.65 -10.96 -1.15
CA LEU A 247 -1.56 -11.21 -2.57
C LEU A 247 -1.22 -12.68 -2.81
N ASP A 248 -2.16 -13.46 -3.35
CA ASP A 248 -1.92 -14.84 -3.78
C ASP A 248 -1.31 -14.85 -5.19
N ILE A 249 -0.06 -15.34 -5.27
CA ILE A 249 0.68 -15.52 -6.52
C ILE A 249 0.90 -16.98 -6.87
N THR A 250 0.29 -17.92 -6.14
CA THR A 250 0.51 -19.36 -6.32
C THR A 250 0.18 -19.77 -7.76
N GLY A 251 -0.96 -19.29 -8.29
CA GLY A 251 -1.33 -19.49 -9.69
C GLY A 251 -0.30 -18.91 -10.67
N THR A 252 0.20 -17.70 -10.39
CA THR A 252 1.21 -17.02 -11.22
C THR A 252 2.54 -17.77 -11.22
N LEU A 253 3.03 -18.23 -10.07
CA LEU A 253 4.26 -19.00 -9.94
C LEU A 253 4.20 -20.37 -10.59
N LEU A 254 3.06 -21.05 -10.44
CA LEU A 254 2.79 -22.29 -11.15
C LEU A 254 2.78 -22.04 -12.66
N SER A 255 2.14 -20.96 -13.12
CA SER A 255 2.11 -20.60 -14.54
C SER A 255 3.50 -20.25 -15.08
N LEU A 256 4.32 -19.51 -14.32
CA LEU A 256 5.73 -19.24 -14.62
C LEU A 256 6.51 -20.55 -14.72
N GLY A 257 6.31 -21.44 -13.75
CA GLY A 257 6.98 -22.72 -13.69
C GLY A 257 6.67 -23.61 -14.88
N VAL A 258 5.39 -23.77 -15.18
CA VAL A 258 4.89 -24.61 -16.28
C VAL A 258 5.24 -24.01 -17.63
N ALA A 259 5.13 -22.69 -17.81
CA ALA A 259 5.36 -22.05 -19.10
C ALA A 259 6.85 -21.97 -19.44
N ILE A 260 7.71 -21.62 -18.48
CA ILE A 260 9.17 -21.61 -18.67
C ILE A 260 9.67 -23.05 -18.82
N ALA A 261 9.23 -23.97 -17.96
CA ALA A 261 9.58 -25.38 -18.11
C ALA A 261 9.08 -25.91 -19.45
N GLY A 262 7.87 -25.56 -19.90
CA GLY A 262 7.36 -25.94 -21.21
C GLY A 262 8.27 -25.49 -22.35
N VAL A 263 8.75 -24.25 -22.32
CA VAL A 263 9.64 -23.72 -23.35
C VAL A 263 11.05 -24.34 -23.27
N VAL A 264 11.63 -24.52 -22.08
CA VAL A 264 12.94 -25.14 -21.85
C VAL A 264 12.93 -26.66 -22.14
N ILE A 265 11.89 -27.36 -21.71
CA ILE A 265 11.67 -28.80 -21.91
C ILE A 265 11.43 -29.10 -23.38
N VAL A 266 10.58 -28.33 -24.07
CA VAL A 266 10.36 -28.49 -25.52
C VAL A 266 11.64 -28.22 -26.30
N MET A 267 12.46 -27.26 -25.89
CA MET A 267 13.74 -26.98 -26.55
C MET A 267 14.78 -28.10 -26.38
N LEU A 268 14.88 -28.71 -25.19
CA LEU A 268 16.09 -29.44 -24.80
C LEU A 268 15.85 -30.89 -24.36
N SER A 269 14.59 -31.31 -24.20
CA SER A 269 14.23 -32.64 -23.65
C SER A 269 13.44 -33.54 -24.60
N ASN A 270 12.92 -33.03 -25.72
CA ASN A 270 12.14 -33.82 -26.69
C ASN A 270 12.95 -34.02 -27.98
N PRO A 271 13.02 -35.24 -28.54
CA PRO A 271 13.50 -35.50 -29.90
C PRO A 271 13.01 -34.48 -30.94
N ALA A 272 11.78 -33.98 -30.86
CA ALA A 272 11.25 -32.96 -31.76
C ALA A 272 11.97 -31.58 -31.64
N GLY A 273 12.35 -31.17 -30.43
CA GLY A 273 13.13 -29.93 -30.21
C GLY A 273 14.55 -30.04 -30.75
N TRP A 274 15.14 -31.23 -30.59
CA TRP A 274 16.40 -31.58 -31.24
C TRP A 274 16.26 -31.67 -32.75
N VAL A 275 15.15 -32.18 -33.28
CA VAL A 275 14.88 -32.22 -34.72
C VAL A 275 14.90 -30.81 -35.31
N VAL A 276 14.32 -29.80 -34.65
CA VAL A 276 14.39 -28.41 -35.15
C VAL A 276 15.82 -27.88 -35.18
N LEU A 277 16.57 -28.00 -34.08
CA LEU A 277 17.99 -27.58 -34.01
C LEU A 277 18.88 -28.42 -34.94
N ALA A 278 18.57 -29.70 -35.12
CA ALA A 278 19.30 -30.60 -35.99
C ALA A 278 18.99 -30.31 -37.45
N LEU A 279 17.76 -29.97 -37.85
CA LEU A 279 17.42 -29.62 -39.23
C LEU A 279 18.16 -28.36 -39.70
N SER A 280 18.23 -27.32 -38.85
CA SER A 280 19.00 -26.10 -39.15
C SER A 280 20.50 -26.40 -39.28
N VAL A 281 21.03 -27.28 -38.43
CA VAL A 281 22.44 -27.68 -38.46
C VAL A 281 22.79 -28.73 -39.54
N LEU A 282 21.88 -29.65 -39.88
CA LEU A 282 22.09 -30.75 -40.84
C LEU A 282 22.41 -30.21 -42.23
N ASN A 283 21.74 -29.13 -42.64
CA ASN A 283 22.06 -28.45 -43.90
C ASN A 283 23.49 -27.93 -43.92
N LEU A 284 23.99 -27.38 -42.81
CA LEU A 284 25.36 -26.90 -42.68
C LEU A 284 26.36 -28.06 -42.73
N VAL A 285 26.04 -29.17 -42.08
CA VAL A 285 26.86 -30.40 -42.12
C VAL A 285 26.95 -31.00 -43.53
N ILE A 286 25.85 -31.03 -44.29
CA ILE A 286 25.84 -31.53 -45.67
C ILE A 286 26.77 -30.72 -46.59
N THR A 287 26.91 -29.40 -46.37
CA THR A 287 27.81 -28.54 -47.17
C THR A 287 29.29 -28.80 -46.94
N VAL A 288 29.66 -29.42 -45.81
CA VAL A 288 31.04 -29.78 -45.48
C VAL A 288 31.59 -30.82 -46.47
N GLY A 289 30.76 -31.80 -46.85
CA GLY A 289 31.16 -32.91 -47.72
C GLY A 289 31.37 -32.54 -49.19
N LYS A 290 30.74 -31.47 -49.68
CA LYS A 290 30.85 -31.03 -51.08
C LYS A 290 32.13 -30.24 -51.39
N ALA A 291 32.83 -29.73 -50.36
CA ALA A 291 33.78 -28.63 -50.53
C ALA A 291 35.28 -29.01 -50.55
N ILE A 292 35.63 -30.30 -50.53
CA ILE A 292 37.03 -30.75 -50.29
C ILE A 292 37.56 -31.67 -51.41
N TRP A 293 37.12 -31.55 -52.67
CA TRP A 293 37.64 -32.40 -53.76
C TRP A 293 39.13 -32.19 -54.10
N GLU A 294 39.78 -33.30 -54.48
CA GLU A 294 41.12 -33.55 -55.04
C GLU A 294 42.29 -32.66 -54.58
N PHE A 295 42.80 -32.95 -53.38
CA PHE A 295 44.14 -32.48 -52.98
C PHE A 295 45.07 -33.68 -52.79
N VAL A 296 46.11 -33.74 -53.63
CA VAL A 296 47.17 -34.76 -53.59
C VAL A 296 48.12 -34.52 -52.41
N ASP A 297 48.33 -33.26 -52.03
CA ASP A 297 49.19 -32.88 -50.90
C ASP A 297 48.45 -32.99 -49.54
N HIS A 298 49.03 -33.79 -48.64
CA HIS A 298 48.49 -34.07 -47.31
C HIS A 298 48.44 -32.83 -46.40
N SER A 299 49.47 -31.97 -46.46
CA SER A 299 49.55 -30.75 -45.66
C SER A 299 48.51 -29.72 -46.11
N TYR A 300 48.34 -29.57 -47.42
CA TYR A 300 47.33 -28.69 -48.01
C TYR A 300 45.91 -29.17 -47.69
N ARG A 301 45.65 -30.49 -47.78
CA ARG A 301 44.36 -31.10 -47.41
C ARG A 301 44.02 -30.81 -45.95
N THR A 302 44.97 -31.02 -45.04
CA THR A 302 44.81 -30.81 -43.59
C THR A 302 44.46 -29.35 -43.28
N ALA A 303 45.19 -28.39 -43.86
CA ALA A 303 44.92 -26.96 -43.68
C ALA A 303 43.52 -26.55 -44.17
N ARG A 304 43.09 -27.05 -45.35
CA ARG A 304 41.76 -26.80 -45.90
C ARG A 304 40.64 -27.41 -45.06
N GLN A 305 40.82 -28.64 -44.56
CA GLN A 305 39.87 -29.28 -43.66
C GLN A 305 39.68 -28.46 -42.37
N LYS A 306 40.77 -27.96 -41.75
CA LYS A 306 40.68 -27.07 -40.57
C LYS A 306 39.93 -25.77 -40.88
N GLN A 307 40.24 -25.14 -42.00
CA GLN A 307 39.55 -23.91 -42.44
C GLN A 307 38.04 -24.14 -42.61
N LYS A 308 37.66 -25.22 -43.31
CA LYS A 308 36.26 -25.58 -43.54
C LYS A 308 35.55 -25.95 -42.23
N ALA A 309 36.20 -26.70 -41.35
CA ALA A 309 35.67 -27.02 -40.03
C ALA A 309 35.37 -25.73 -39.24
N ASN A 310 36.29 -24.77 -39.19
CA ASN A 310 36.05 -23.50 -38.50
C ASN A 310 34.86 -22.73 -39.05
N GLN A 311 34.79 -22.56 -40.37
CA GLN A 311 33.70 -21.83 -41.03
C GLN A 311 32.34 -22.47 -40.73
N GLN A 312 32.27 -23.80 -40.74
CA GLN A 312 31.01 -24.51 -40.54
C GLN A 312 30.61 -24.57 -39.07
N ILE A 313 31.59 -24.75 -38.16
CA ILE A 313 31.33 -24.62 -36.72
C ILE A 313 30.81 -23.22 -36.38
N ASP A 314 31.31 -22.17 -37.03
CA ASP A 314 30.85 -20.80 -36.80
C ASP A 314 29.40 -20.61 -37.25
N LYS A 315 29.06 -21.09 -38.45
CA LYS A 315 27.67 -21.09 -38.94
C LYS A 315 26.72 -21.89 -38.04
N ILE A 316 27.17 -23.04 -37.54
CA ILE A 316 26.39 -23.85 -36.60
C ILE A 316 26.11 -23.07 -35.31
N VAL A 317 27.13 -22.40 -34.77
CA VAL A 317 26.99 -21.58 -33.56
C VAL A 317 26.05 -20.41 -33.79
N GLU A 318 26.14 -19.72 -34.93
CA GLU A 318 25.25 -18.62 -35.30
C GLU A 318 23.80 -19.11 -35.42
N SER A 319 23.56 -20.18 -36.17
CA SER A 319 22.23 -20.77 -36.36
C SER A 319 21.60 -21.22 -35.02
N ILE A 320 22.36 -21.88 -34.16
CA ILE A 320 21.86 -22.26 -32.82
C ILE A 320 21.56 -21.02 -31.98
N LYS A 321 22.42 -19.99 -32.04
CA LYS A 321 22.22 -18.76 -31.28
C LYS A 321 20.93 -18.07 -31.69
N GLU A 322 20.68 -17.96 -32.99
CA GLU A 322 19.44 -17.37 -33.54
C GLU A 322 18.22 -18.19 -33.10
N ASP A 323 18.23 -19.50 -33.33
CA ASP A 323 17.12 -20.40 -32.98
C ASP A 323 16.78 -20.38 -31.49
N VAL A 324 17.78 -20.35 -30.60
CA VAL A 324 17.55 -20.31 -29.15
C VAL A 324 17.14 -18.91 -28.70
N THR A 325 17.72 -17.85 -29.27
CA THR A 325 17.36 -16.46 -28.90
C THR A 325 15.91 -16.15 -29.28
N ASP A 326 15.46 -16.56 -30.47
CA ASP A 326 14.05 -16.43 -30.89
C ASP A 326 13.12 -17.08 -29.87
N LYS A 327 13.41 -18.31 -29.43
CA LYS A 327 12.56 -18.99 -28.45
C LYS A 327 12.64 -18.37 -27.05
N LEU A 328 13.77 -17.79 -26.67
CA LEU A 328 13.89 -17.03 -25.42
C LEU A 328 13.00 -15.77 -25.42
N THR A 329 12.67 -15.18 -26.58
CA THR A 329 11.70 -14.07 -26.63
C THR A 329 10.33 -14.47 -26.11
N LYS A 330 9.89 -15.71 -26.37
CA LYS A 330 8.62 -16.22 -25.82
C LYS A 330 8.67 -16.38 -24.31
N VAL A 331 9.84 -16.76 -23.77
CA VAL A 331 10.07 -16.81 -22.32
C VAL A 331 9.98 -15.40 -21.73
N ASP A 332 10.59 -14.43 -22.41
CA ASP A 332 10.55 -13.01 -22.02
C ASP A 332 9.10 -12.50 -21.95
N ASP A 333 8.26 -12.80 -22.95
CA ASP A 333 6.84 -12.40 -22.98
C ASP A 333 6.03 -13.02 -21.83
N ILE A 334 6.27 -14.31 -21.53
CA ILE A 334 5.63 -15.02 -20.42
C ILE A 334 6.02 -14.38 -19.08
N LEU A 335 7.31 -14.09 -18.90
CA LEU A 335 7.82 -13.44 -17.69
C LEU A 335 7.22 -12.05 -17.51
N GLU A 336 7.18 -11.24 -18.58
CA GLU A 336 6.59 -9.91 -18.57
C GLU A 336 5.11 -9.93 -18.20
N LYS A 337 4.33 -10.79 -18.84
CA LYS A 337 2.88 -10.90 -18.56
C LYS A 337 2.62 -11.24 -17.09
N ASN A 338 3.33 -12.22 -16.55
CA ASN A 338 3.14 -12.66 -15.17
C ASN A 338 3.53 -11.57 -14.17
N ILE A 339 4.61 -10.84 -14.44
CA ILE A 339 5.01 -9.69 -13.63
C ILE A 339 3.97 -8.57 -13.72
N ASP A 340 3.42 -8.29 -14.90
CA ASP A 340 2.37 -7.28 -15.07
C ASP A 340 1.08 -7.63 -14.32
N ASP A 341 0.71 -8.91 -14.27
CA ASP A 341 -0.45 -9.36 -13.49
C ASP A 341 -0.22 -9.19 -11.98
N ILE A 342 1.01 -9.41 -11.50
CA ILE A 342 1.41 -9.07 -10.13
C ILE A 342 1.33 -7.55 -9.90
N LYS A 343 1.85 -6.73 -10.81
CA LYS A 343 1.79 -5.25 -10.72
C LYS A 343 0.35 -4.74 -10.64
N LYS A 344 -0.56 -5.28 -11.45
CA LYS A 344 -1.98 -4.91 -11.43
C LYS A 344 -2.61 -5.24 -10.08
N SER A 345 -2.26 -6.39 -9.50
CA SER A 345 -2.81 -6.83 -8.23
C SER A 345 -2.32 -5.95 -7.07
N VAL A 346 -1.05 -5.58 -7.06
CA VAL A 346 -0.49 -4.58 -6.11
C VAL A 346 -1.22 -3.23 -6.22
N LYS A 347 -1.53 -2.77 -7.44
CA LYS A 347 -2.27 -1.50 -7.65
C LYS A 347 -3.75 -1.57 -7.23
N LYS A 348 -4.36 -2.76 -7.23
CA LYS A 348 -5.77 -2.92 -6.83
C LYS A 348 -5.97 -2.56 -5.35
N ASP A 349 -4.99 -2.92 -4.51
CA ASP A 349 -5.02 -2.69 -3.06
C ASP A 349 -5.18 -1.21 -2.70
N THR A 350 -4.54 -0.29 -3.43
CA THR A 350 -4.58 1.14 -3.10
C THR A 350 -5.79 1.87 -3.68
N LYS A 351 -6.46 1.29 -4.69
CA LYS A 351 -7.66 1.84 -5.31
C LYS A 351 -8.88 1.87 -4.37
N GLN A 352 -9.02 0.87 -3.50
CA GLN A 352 -10.10 0.84 -2.51
C GLN A 352 -9.97 2.00 -1.51
N ILE A 353 -8.74 2.29 -1.06
CA ILE A 353 -8.45 3.39 -0.13
C ILE A 353 -8.71 4.75 -0.79
N ASP A 354 -8.37 4.91 -2.07
CA ASP A 354 -8.68 6.13 -2.83
C ASP A 354 -10.18 6.44 -2.85
N ASN A 355 -11.02 5.42 -3.05
CA ASN A 355 -12.47 5.61 -3.03
C ASN A 355 -12.97 6.07 -1.65
N LEU A 356 -12.44 5.48 -0.57
CA LEU A 356 -12.80 5.88 0.80
C LEU A 356 -12.39 7.32 1.10
N ILE A 357 -11.17 7.71 0.72
CA ILE A 357 -10.70 9.10 0.85
C ILE A 357 -11.62 10.05 0.09
N HIS A 358 -12.06 9.69 -1.11
CA HIS A 358 -12.98 10.50 -1.89
C HIS A 358 -14.34 10.68 -1.19
N THR A 359 -14.94 9.58 -0.71
CA THR A 359 -16.19 9.62 0.04
C THR A 359 -16.08 10.51 1.29
N PHE A 360 -15.01 10.38 2.08
CA PHE A 360 -14.85 11.21 3.27
C PHE A 360 -14.67 12.69 2.95
N LYS A 361 -13.97 13.04 1.85
CA LYS A 361 -13.87 14.43 1.40
C LYS A 361 -15.23 15.02 1.03
N GLU A 362 -16.11 14.22 0.40
CA GLU A 362 -17.48 14.65 0.10
C GLU A 362 -18.30 14.87 1.38
N VAL A 363 -18.18 13.96 2.35
CA VAL A 363 -18.82 14.11 3.68
C VAL A 363 -18.32 15.36 4.40
N GLU A 364 -17.00 15.58 4.44
CA GLU A 364 -16.38 16.77 5.06
C GLU A 364 -16.90 18.08 4.43
N TYR A 365 -17.01 18.09 3.10
CA TYR A 365 -17.55 19.22 2.35
C TYR A 365 -19.02 19.48 2.68
N ASN A 366 -19.85 18.44 2.77
CA ASN A 366 -21.26 18.56 3.14
C ASN A 366 -21.45 19.07 4.57
N PHE A 367 -20.63 18.60 5.54
CA PHE A 367 -20.62 19.17 6.88
C PHE A 367 -20.25 20.66 6.86
N GLY A 368 -19.28 21.06 6.03
CA GLY A 368 -18.92 22.46 5.83
C GLY A 368 -20.10 23.34 5.38
N LYS A 369 -20.93 22.84 4.46
CA LYS A 369 -22.16 23.51 4.03
C LYS A 369 -23.18 23.61 5.16
N LEU A 370 -23.48 22.50 5.82
CA LEU A 370 -24.42 22.45 6.94
C LEU A 370 -24.02 23.46 8.04
N ILE A 371 -22.75 23.50 8.44
CA ILE A 371 -22.25 24.46 9.44
C ILE A 371 -22.48 25.92 9.00
N SER A 372 -22.40 26.21 7.69
CA SER A 372 -22.64 27.55 7.17
C SER A 372 -24.11 27.99 7.25
N ASP A 373 -25.05 27.04 7.25
CA ASP A 373 -26.50 27.30 7.41
C ASP A 373 -26.89 27.64 8.87
N PHE A 374 -25.98 27.43 9.83
CA PHE A 374 -26.12 27.84 11.23
C PHE A 374 -25.51 29.22 11.53
N ARG A 375 -25.11 29.99 10.51
CA ARG A 375 -24.64 31.38 10.66
C ARG A 375 -25.75 32.37 10.88
#